data_AF-A0A948PRT0-F1
#
_entry.id   AF-A0A948PRT0-F1
#
_cell.length_a   1.000
_cell.length_b   1.000
_cell.length_c   1.000
_cell.angle_alpha   90.00
_cell.angle_beta   90.00
_cell.angle_gamma   90.00
#
_symmetry.space_group_name_H-M   'P 1'
#
loop_
_entity.id
_entity.type
_entity.pdbx_description
1 polymer ?
#
loop_
_entity_poly.entity_id
_entity_poly.type
_entity_poly.pdbx_seq_one_letter_code
_entity_poly.pdbx_strand_id
1 'polypeptide(L)'
;MRLTIRNSRFSKAMVRIRIERKSGKIVSFSAEGHSDYKRKGEDIVCAGVSSILQTAVLGLKAYLKADVELIKETAKMMVKLKNSPTAESQIILETMLLGLHEIEREYPAKVKIEEV
;
A
#
# COMPACT_ATOMS: atom_id res chain seq x y z
N MET A 1 -35.98 12.41 -9.86
CA MET A 1 -34.71 12.10 -10.55
C MET A 1 -34.03 10.97 -9.77
N ARG A 2 -34.11 9.72 -10.26
CA ARG A 2 -33.50 8.54 -9.62
C ARG A 2 -31.99 8.54 -9.93
N LEU A 3 -31.16 8.75 -8.92
CA LEU A 3 -29.73 8.52 -9.02
C LEU A 3 -29.44 7.09 -8.58
N THR A 4 -29.38 6.21 -9.57
CA THR A 4 -28.82 4.87 -9.45
C THR A 4 -27.30 4.98 -9.50
N ILE A 5 -26.60 4.82 -8.38
CA ILE A 5 -25.14 4.57 -8.41
C ILE A 5 -24.82 3.34 -7.56
N ARG A 6 -24.74 2.23 -8.30
CA ARG A 6 -23.90 1.03 -8.14
C ARG A 6 -23.70 0.47 -6.72
N ASN A 7 -24.38 -0.66 -6.53
CA ASN A 7 -24.01 -1.76 -5.64
C ASN A 7 -22.50 -2.02 -5.67
N SER A 8 -21.81 -1.59 -4.61
CA SER A 8 -20.48 -2.05 -4.25
C SER A 8 -20.67 -3.37 -3.48
N ARG A 9 -20.61 -4.50 -4.21
CA ARG A 9 -20.41 -5.81 -3.59
C ARG A 9 -18.91 -5.95 -3.28
N PHE A 10 -18.41 -5.17 -2.31
CA PHE A 10 -17.04 -5.33 -1.84
C PHE A 10 -17.04 -5.91 -0.43
N SER A 11 -16.35 -7.04 -0.29
CA SER A 11 -16.08 -7.69 0.99
C SER A 11 -15.31 -6.74 1.90
N LYS A 12 -15.75 -6.58 3.16
CA LYS A 12 -15.03 -5.85 4.23
C LYS A 12 -13.65 -6.44 4.58
N ALA A 13 -13.23 -7.53 3.93
CA ALA A 13 -12.06 -8.33 4.30
C ALA A 13 -10.93 -8.33 3.25
N MET A 14 -10.69 -7.20 2.56
CA MET A 14 -9.64 -7.07 1.55
C MET A 14 -8.76 -5.84 1.80
N VAL A 15 -7.45 -6.04 1.84
CA VAL A 15 -6.43 -4.98 1.82
C VAL A 15 -6.33 -4.42 0.40
N ARG A 16 -6.52 -3.12 0.26
CA ARG A 16 -6.36 -2.41 -1.01
C ARG A 16 -5.11 -1.57 -0.97
N ILE A 17 -4.24 -1.76 -1.94
CA ILE A 17 -3.00 -1.01 -2.10
C ILE A 17 -3.07 -0.24 -3.42
N ARG A 18 -2.81 1.06 -3.36
CA ARG A 18 -2.76 1.92 -4.54
C ARG A 18 -1.36 2.48 -4.71
N ILE A 19 -0.85 2.44 -5.93
CA ILE A 19 0.47 2.97 -6.31
C ILE A 19 0.26 4.11 -7.31
N GLU A 20 0.83 5.28 -7.02
CA GLU A 20 0.83 6.41 -7.95
C GLU A 20 2.23 6.54 -8.58
N ARG A 21 2.27 6.63 -9.91
CA ARG A 21 3.51 6.86 -10.67
C ARG A 21 3.49 8.20 -11.37
N LYS A 22 4.65 8.86 -11.44
CA LYS A 22 4.89 10.03 -12.30
C LYS A 22 6.13 9.79 -13.14
N SER A 23 5.99 9.91 -14.46
CA SER A 23 7.08 9.63 -15.42
C SER A 23 7.73 8.26 -15.18
N GLY A 24 6.91 7.24 -14.94
CA GLY A 24 7.35 5.87 -14.68
C GLY A 24 7.86 5.58 -13.27
N LYS A 25 8.04 6.60 -12.42
CA LYS A 25 8.57 6.44 -11.05
C LYS A 25 7.46 6.48 -10.01
N ILE A 26 7.52 5.61 -9.01
CA ILE A 26 6.62 5.61 -7.85
C ILE A 26 6.85 6.90 -7.05
N VAL A 27 5.79 7.66 -6.83
CA VAL A 27 5.80 8.90 -6.02
C VAL A 27 4.94 8.79 -4.76
N SER A 28 4.00 7.86 -4.74
CA SER A 28 3.08 7.68 -3.62
C SER A 28 2.53 6.26 -3.58
N PHE A 29 2.19 5.80 -2.38
CA PHE A 29 1.38 4.62 -2.18
C PHE A 29 0.39 4.82 -1.04
N SER A 30 -0.70 4.06 -1.06
CA SER A 30 -1.61 3.98 0.07
C SER A 30 -2.11 2.56 0.27
N ALA A 31 -2.45 2.22 1.51
CA ALA A 31 -3.03 0.94 1.89
C ALA A 31 -4.23 1.16 2.81
N GLU A 32 -5.34 0.50 2.51
CA GLU A 32 -6.58 0.55 3.30
C GLU A 32 -7.06 -0.86 3.65
N GLY A 33 -7.67 -1.00 4.83
CA GLY A 33 -8.28 -2.25 5.27
C GLY A 33 -7.23 -3.30 5.69
N HIS A 34 -6.12 -2.89 6.30
CA HIS A 34 -5.05 -3.76 6.82
C HIS A 34 -5.10 -3.99 8.34
N SER A 35 -6.21 -3.65 9.02
CA SER A 35 -6.33 -3.76 10.48
C SER A 35 -7.72 -4.16 11.00
N ASP A 36 -8.66 -4.50 10.12
CA ASP A 36 -10.06 -4.76 10.49
C ASP A 36 -10.38 -6.25 10.75
N TYR A 37 -9.37 -7.09 10.89
CA TYR A 37 -9.55 -8.54 10.88
C TYR A 37 -9.67 -9.14 12.28
N LYS A 38 -10.66 -10.03 12.45
CA LYS A 38 -10.89 -10.84 13.65
C LYS A 38 -11.01 -12.33 13.32
N ARG A 39 -10.68 -12.77 12.10
CA ARG A 39 -10.72 -14.18 11.70
C ARG A 39 -9.31 -14.77 11.66
N LYS A 40 -9.17 -15.94 12.27
CA LYS A 40 -7.92 -16.69 12.38
C LYS A 40 -7.24 -16.84 11.01
N GLY A 41 -6.02 -16.31 10.86
CA GLY A 41 -5.20 -16.38 9.64
C GLY A 41 -5.19 -15.12 8.76
N GLU A 42 -6.24 -14.29 8.80
CA GLU A 42 -6.26 -13.02 8.04
C GLU A 42 -5.29 -11.97 8.63
N ASP A 43 -5.05 -12.05 9.94
CA ASP A 43 -4.11 -11.20 10.67
C ASP A 43 -2.66 -11.35 10.14
N ILE A 44 -2.30 -12.54 9.63
CA ILE A 44 -0.95 -12.83 9.14
C ILE A 44 -0.68 -12.10 7.81
N VAL A 45 -1.66 -12.11 6.89
CA VAL A 45 -1.55 -11.39 5.61
C VAL A 45 -1.42 -9.89 5.86
N CYS A 46 -2.22 -9.37 6.78
CA CYS A 46 -2.20 -7.95 7.15
C CYS A 46 -0.90 -7.55 7.83
N ALA A 47 -0.36 -8.40 8.70
CA ALA A 47 0.95 -8.21 9.30
C ALA A 47 2.06 -8.21 8.24
N GLY A 48 2.00 -9.11 7.25
CA GLY A 48 2.93 -9.16 6.11
C GLY A 48 2.92 -7.86 5.31
N VAL A 49 1.74 -7.43 4.86
CA VAL A 49 1.58 -6.15 4.13
C VAL A 49 2.06 -4.98 4.97
N SER A 50 1.64 -4.90 6.23
CA SER A 50 2.03 -3.80 7.13
C SER A 50 3.53 -3.76 7.38
N SER A 51 4.20 -4.92 7.45
CA SER A 51 5.65 -5.01 7.63
C SER A 51 6.40 -4.49 6.40
N ILE A 52 5.98 -4.88 5.19
CA ILE A 52 6.61 -4.44 3.95
C ILE A 52 6.47 -2.91 3.77
N LEU A 53 5.24 -2.39 3.93
CA LEU A 53 4.98 -0.96 3.77
C LEU A 53 5.77 -0.13 4.79
N GLN A 54 5.79 -0.54 6.06
CA GLN A 54 6.55 0.17 7.10
C GLN A 54 8.06 0.08 6.87
N THR A 55 8.57 -1.07 6.42
CA THR A 55 10.00 -1.24 6.12
C THR A 55 10.43 -0.32 4.99
N ALA A 56 9.61 -0.15 3.95
CA ALA A 56 9.88 0.82 2.88
C ALA A 56 9.97 2.26 3.42
N VAL A 57 9.01 2.67 4.26
CA VAL A 57 9.02 3.99 4.91
C VAL A 57 10.27 4.19 5.76
N LEU A 58 10.64 3.17 6.56
CA LEU A 58 11.85 3.20 7.37
C LEU A 58 13.09 3.34 6.51
N GLY A 59 13.21 2.59 5.41
CA GLY A 59 14.34 2.68 4.49
C GLY A 59 14.48 4.07 3.85
N LEU A 60 13.36 4.62 3.35
CA LEU A 60 13.31 5.97 2.78
C LEU A 60 13.80 7.03 3.78
N LYS A 61 13.35 6.95 5.04
CA LYS A 61 13.71 7.91 6.09
C LYS A 61 15.13 7.71 6.63
N ALA A 62 15.50 6.47 6.94
CA ALA A 62 16.74 6.16 7.65
C ALA A 62 17.97 6.29 6.74
N TYR A 63 17.89 5.74 5.52
CA TYR A 63 19.03 5.65 4.61
C TYR A 63 19.09 6.79 3.61
N LEU A 64 17.94 7.26 3.10
CA LEU A 64 17.91 8.30 2.06
C LEU A 64 17.59 9.69 2.60
N LYS A 65 17.21 9.80 3.88
CA LYS A 65 16.71 11.04 4.49
C LYS A 65 15.61 11.70 3.65
N ALA A 66 14.80 10.89 2.97
CA ALA A 66 13.76 11.38 2.08
C ALA A 66 12.70 12.15 2.87
N ASP A 67 12.28 13.31 2.37
CA ASP A 67 11.10 13.99 2.88
C ASP A 67 9.85 13.28 2.37
N VAL A 68 9.11 12.69 3.31
CA VAL A 68 7.92 11.90 3.04
C VAL A 68 6.76 12.43 3.86
N GLU A 69 5.65 12.67 3.20
CA GLU A 69 4.36 12.83 3.85
C GLU A 69 3.86 11.44 4.24
N LEU A 70 3.58 11.25 5.54
CA LEU A 70 3.03 10.01 6.08
C LEU A 70 1.74 10.34 6.83
N ILE A 71 0.62 9.81 6.34
CA ILE A 71 -0.68 9.86 7.02
C ILE A 71 -0.99 8.44 7.49
N LYS A 72 -1.21 8.27 8.79
CA LYS A 72 -1.57 7.00 9.41
C LYS A 72 -2.85 7.17 10.22
N GLU A 73 -3.88 6.47 9.82
CA GLU A 73 -5.18 6.38 10.49
C GLU A 73 -5.50 4.90 10.79
N THR A 74 -6.59 4.63 11.49
CA THR A 74 -7.05 3.26 11.74
C THR A 74 -7.24 2.53 10.42
N ALA A 75 -6.51 1.42 10.23
CA ALA A 75 -6.53 0.60 9.02
C ALA A 75 -6.17 1.34 7.71
N LYS A 76 -5.57 2.54 7.78
CA LYS A 76 -5.18 3.33 6.60
C LYS A 76 -3.79 3.92 6.74
N MET A 77 -3.01 3.79 5.67
CA MET A 77 -1.69 4.39 5.52
C MET A 77 -1.60 5.05 4.16
N MET A 78 -1.06 6.26 4.10
CA MET A 78 -0.67 6.93 2.86
C MET A 78 0.74 7.48 3.02
N VAL A 79 1.56 7.28 1.98
CA VAL A 79 2.93 7.76 1.92
C VAL A 79 3.16 8.44 0.59
N LYS A 80 3.72 9.64 0.61
CA LYS A 80 4.05 10.40 -0.59
C LYS A 80 5.43 11.02 -0.47
N LEU A 81 6.25 10.88 -1.51
CA LEU A 81 7.51 11.59 -1.62
C LEU A 81 7.22 13.08 -1.86
N LYS A 82 7.75 13.96 -1.00
CA LYS A 82 7.69 15.42 -1.24
C LYS A 82 8.80 15.89 -2.17
N ASN A 83 9.91 15.16 -2.18
CA ASN A 83 11.06 15.43 -3.04
C ASN A 83 10.94 14.66 -4.36
N SER A 84 11.75 15.03 -5.34
CA SER A 84 11.84 14.27 -6.60
C SER A 84 12.32 12.83 -6.36
N PRO A 85 11.73 11.82 -7.01
CA PRO A 85 12.15 10.43 -6.87
C PRO A 85 13.55 10.19 -7.42
N THR A 86 14.43 9.61 -6.60
CA THR A 86 15.82 9.23 -6.94
C THR A 86 15.90 7.76 -7.35
N ALA A 87 17.05 7.33 -7.87
CA ALA A 87 17.24 5.92 -8.22
C ALA A 87 17.13 5.01 -6.97
N GLU A 88 17.70 5.45 -5.86
CA GLU A 88 17.70 4.72 -4.58
C GLU A 88 16.30 4.66 -3.97
N SER A 89 15.51 5.74 -4.08
CA SER A 89 14.12 5.71 -3.59
C SER A 89 13.29 4.73 -4.41
N GLN A 90 13.54 4.62 -5.72
CA GLN A 90 12.89 3.63 -6.56
C GLN A 90 13.33 2.20 -6.22
N ILE A 91 14.59 1.95 -5.90
CA ILE A 91 15.02 0.61 -5.45
C ILE A 91 14.17 0.17 -4.24
N ILE A 92 13.99 1.04 -3.24
CA ILE A 92 13.19 0.73 -2.06
C ILE A 92 11.71 0.53 -2.42
N LEU A 93 11.14 1.43 -3.20
CA LEU A 93 9.71 1.42 -3.53
C LEU A 93 9.31 0.30 -4.50
N GLU A 94 10.15 -0.03 -5.47
CA GLU A 94 9.94 -1.16 -6.38
C GLU A 94 10.16 -2.49 -5.67
N THR A 95 11.13 -2.58 -4.74
CA THR A 95 11.30 -3.78 -3.90
C THR A 95 10.07 -3.99 -3.00
N MET A 96 9.53 -2.91 -2.43
CA MET A 96 8.28 -2.93 -1.70
C MET A 96 7.13 -3.46 -2.58
N LEU A 97 6.96 -2.90 -3.78
CA LEU A 97 5.90 -3.30 -4.70
C LEU A 97 6.04 -4.77 -5.13
N LEU A 98 7.26 -5.23 -5.41
CA LEU A 98 7.55 -6.62 -5.73
C LEU A 98 7.07 -7.55 -4.60
N GLY A 99 7.48 -7.28 -3.36
CA GLY A 99 7.06 -8.09 -2.21
C GLY A 99 5.54 -8.08 -1.99
N LEU A 100 4.86 -6.96 -2.26
CA LEU A 100 3.41 -6.88 -2.17
C LEU A 100 2.72 -7.70 -3.28
N HIS A 101 3.25 -7.71 -4.49
CA HIS A 101 2.74 -8.57 -5.57
C HIS A 101 2.90 -10.06 -5.26
N GLU A 102 3.98 -10.45 -4.58
CA GLU A 102 4.12 -11.84 -4.09
C GLU A 102 2.98 -12.20 -3.12
N ILE A 103 2.64 -11.31 -2.19
CA ILE A 103 1.50 -11.51 -1.27
C ILE A 103 0.16 -11.51 -2.03
N GLU A 104 -0.05 -10.60 -2.99
CA GLU A 104 -1.27 -10.59 -3.82
C GLU A 104 -1.43 -11.91 -4.59
N ARG A 105 -0.34 -12.45 -5.15
CA ARG A 105 -0.37 -13.72 -5.87
C ARG A 105 -0.72 -14.89 -4.97
N GLU A 106 -0.20 -14.94 -3.76
CA GLU A 106 -0.47 -16.01 -2.80
C GLU A 106 -1.87 -15.88 -2.15
N TYR A 107 -2.35 -14.64 -1.97
CA TYR A 107 -3.63 -14.32 -1.33
C TYR A 107 -4.52 -13.38 -2.18
N PRO A 108 -4.92 -13.76 -3.40
CA PRO A 108 -5.60 -12.87 -4.36
C PRO A 108 -7.01 -12.46 -3.92
N ALA A 109 -7.62 -13.19 -2.99
CA ALA A 109 -8.90 -12.84 -2.39
C ALA A 109 -8.78 -11.87 -1.20
N LYS A 110 -7.56 -11.54 -0.78
CA LYS A 110 -7.26 -10.75 0.44
C LYS A 110 -6.49 -9.47 0.15
N VAL A 111 -5.64 -9.46 -0.87
CA VAL A 111 -4.88 -8.28 -1.26
C VAL A 111 -5.20 -7.94 -2.70
N LYS A 112 -5.34 -6.65 -2.98
CA LYS A 112 -5.48 -6.13 -4.33
C LYS A 112 -4.57 -4.92 -4.50
N ILE A 113 -3.77 -4.93 -5.56
CA ILE A 113 -2.87 -3.83 -5.92
C ILE A 113 -3.39 -3.17 -7.22
N GLU A 114 -3.42 -1.84 -7.23
CA GLU A 114 -3.88 -1.03 -8.36
C GLU A 114 -2.91 0.14 -8.60
N GLU A 115 -2.61 0.43 -9.86
CA GLU A 115 -1.96 1.70 -10.23
C GLU A 115 -3.03 2.77 -10.50
N VAL A 116 -2.81 3.99 -10.01
CA VAL A 116 -3.75 5.12 -10.09
C VAL A 116 -3.14 6.37 -10.73
#